data_AF-A0A1C3NG56-F1
#
_entry.id   AF-A0A1C3NG56-F1
#
_cell.length_a   1.000
_cell.length_b   1.000
_cell.length_c   1.000
_cell.angle_alpha   90.00
_cell.angle_beta   90.00
_cell.angle_gamma   90.00
#
_symmetry.space_group_name_H-M   'P 1'
#
loop_
_entity.id
_entity.type
_entity.pdbx_description
1 polymer ?
#
loop_
_entity_poly.entity_id
_entity_poly.type
_entity_poly.pdbx_seq_one_letter_code
_entity_poly.pdbx_strand_id
1 'polypeptide(L)'
;MILRRSHKPLLLPCVLLPCLLGSCGGQDAADANTAATPSPAATVTVSAPRSMTPTAAATASASSDPSLRRALSPDQPMFIIAADTWNAADPQKIIDLIPADLRPYSVLLISLSINHKGATGNQCNWLQVEDGIETARSWIKTAAANGVWAMIQPSSGGFSHFPDYPADTDLESTVYGEFFRDYPNFLGFNYAEQFWGFDEPCSVSAAQRWEHWSNLLKLTNK
;
A
#
# COMPACT_ATOMS: atom_id res chain seq x y z
N MET A 1 -35.56 17.27 -56.26
CA MET A 1 -34.47 18.23 -56.51
C MET A 1 -33.28 17.79 -55.67
N ILE A 2 -32.31 17.13 -56.31
CA ILE A 2 -31.16 16.49 -55.67
C ILE A 2 -30.07 17.54 -55.50
N LEU A 3 -29.64 17.82 -54.26
CA LEU A 3 -28.43 18.59 -54.01
C LEU A 3 -27.39 17.70 -53.33
N ARG A 4 -26.45 17.20 -54.15
CA ARG A 4 -25.18 16.62 -53.70
C ARG A 4 -24.34 17.71 -53.05
N ARG A 5 -23.85 17.49 -51.83
CA ARG A 5 -22.74 18.28 -51.27
C ARG A 5 -21.49 17.42 -51.18
N SER A 6 -20.40 18.05 -51.60
CA SER A 6 -19.08 17.52 -51.91
C SER A 6 -18.24 17.28 -50.64
N HIS A 7 -17.47 16.19 -50.64
CA HIS A 7 -16.41 15.91 -49.66
C HIS A 7 -15.21 16.85 -49.85
N LYS A 8 -14.63 17.32 -48.74
CA LYS A 8 -13.17 17.48 -48.59
C LYS A 8 -12.75 17.13 -47.16
N PRO A 9 -11.72 16.29 -46.95
CA PRO A 9 -11.19 15.94 -45.64
C PRO A 9 -10.25 17.05 -45.14
N LEU A 10 -10.42 17.47 -43.90
CA LEU A 10 -9.49 18.39 -43.23
C LEU A 10 -8.41 17.55 -42.54
N LEU A 11 -7.21 17.55 -43.11
CA LEU A 11 -5.99 17.04 -42.51
C LEU A 11 -5.61 17.94 -41.32
N LEU A 12 -5.62 17.39 -40.11
CA LEU A 12 -5.04 18.02 -38.92
C LEU A 12 -3.55 17.66 -38.85
N PRO A 13 -2.62 18.61 -38.66
CA PRO A 13 -1.20 18.31 -38.58
C PRO A 13 -0.80 17.78 -37.20
N CYS A 14 -0.06 16.67 -37.21
CA CYS A 14 0.76 16.19 -36.10
C CYS A 14 1.66 17.32 -35.57
N VAL A 15 1.44 17.74 -34.32
CA VAL A 15 2.43 18.50 -33.55
C VAL A 15 2.89 17.60 -32.41
N LEU A 16 4.08 17.03 -32.60
CA LEU A 16 4.88 16.40 -31.54
C LEU A 16 5.37 17.49 -30.59
N LEU A 17 4.92 17.45 -29.35
CA LEU A 17 5.38 18.32 -28.27
C LEU A 17 6.18 17.46 -27.27
N PRO A 18 7.52 17.47 -27.27
CA PRO A 18 8.30 16.99 -26.15
C PRO A 18 8.61 18.14 -25.18
N CYS A 19 9.02 17.79 -23.95
CA CYS A 19 9.52 18.66 -22.87
C CYS A 19 8.42 19.24 -21.95
N LEU A 20 8.48 19.17 -20.62
CA LEU A 20 9.52 18.79 -19.66
C LEU A 20 8.81 18.43 -18.34
N LEU A 21 9.21 17.34 -17.68
CA LEU A 21 8.87 17.06 -16.28
C LEU A 21 9.59 18.09 -15.40
N GLY A 22 8.86 19.12 -14.97
CA GLY A 22 9.33 20.09 -13.99
C GLY A 22 9.27 19.51 -12.59
N SER A 23 10.43 19.15 -12.05
CA SER A 23 10.66 18.92 -10.63
C SER A 23 10.32 20.20 -9.85
N CYS A 24 9.33 20.17 -8.97
CA CYS A 24 9.05 21.24 -8.02
C CYS A 24 10.10 21.19 -6.89
N GLY A 25 11.28 21.77 -7.15
CA GLY A 25 12.20 22.27 -6.13
C GLY A 25 11.94 23.76 -5.93
N GLY A 26 11.84 24.19 -4.68
CA GLY A 26 11.43 25.53 -4.26
C GLY A 26 12.25 26.67 -4.89
N GLN A 27 11.52 27.74 -5.21
CA GLN A 27 12.08 29.05 -5.53
C GLN A 27 12.35 29.79 -4.23
N ASP A 28 13.62 30.02 -3.92
CA ASP A 28 14.03 31.07 -2.99
C ASP A 28 14.67 32.21 -3.78
N ALA A 29 14.07 33.40 -3.63
CA ALA A 29 14.61 34.65 -4.10
C ALA A 29 15.72 35.14 -3.16
N ALA A 30 16.82 35.58 -3.79
CA ALA A 30 17.90 36.47 -3.36
C ALA A 30 18.09 36.76 -1.85
N ASP A 31 19.27 36.41 -1.34
CA ASP A 31 20.16 37.41 -0.72
C ASP A 31 21.62 36.90 -0.59
N ALA A 32 22.52 37.86 -0.51
CA ALA A 32 23.93 37.81 -0.90
C ALA A 32 24.91 37.21 0.12
N ASN A 33 26.05 36.75 -0.41
CA ASN A 33 27.37 36.64 0.22
C ASN A 33 27.49 35.84 1.53
N THR A 34 27.73 34.54 1.42
CA THR A 34 28.64 33.85 2.36
C THR A 34 29.28 32.63 1.68
N ALA A 35 30.61 32.61 1.59
CA ALA A 35 31.37 31.48 1.07
C ALA A 35 31.30 30.31 2.06
N ALA A 36 30.52 29.28 1.73
CA ALA A 36 30.45 28.03 2.50
C ALA A 36 31.50 27.03 1.99
N THR A 37 32.31 26.53 2.91
CA THR A 37 33.31 25.48 2.72
C THR A 37 32.62 24.14 2.40
N PRO A 38 33.15 23.29 1.50
CA PRO A 38 32.50 22.03 1.17
C PRO A 38 32.58 21.03 2.34
N SER A 39 31.43 20.47 2.72
CA SER A 39 31.34 19.33 3.66
C SER A 39 31.99 18.08 3.07
N PRO A 40 32.70 17.26 3.88
CA PRO A 40 33.26 16.00 3.40
C PRO A 40 32.15 14.98 3.17
N ALA A 41 32.24 14.25 2.05
CA ALA A 41 31.32 13.18 1.68
C ALA A 41 31.28 12.07 2.74
N ALA A 42 30.08 11.66 3.14
CA ALA A 42 29.88 10.53 4.03
C ALA A 42 30.22 9.22 3.31
N THR A 43 31.30 8.55 3.73
CA THR A 43 31.65 7.21 3.29
C THR A 43 30.64 6.22 3.87
N VAL A 44 29.85 5.57 3.01
CA VAL A 44 28.97 4.46 3.40
C VAL A 44 29.81 3.20 3.54
N THR A 45 29.97 2.74 4.78
CA THR A 45 30.61 1.44 5.06
C THR A 45 29.61 0.32 4.77
N VAL A 46 29.80 -0.38 3.64
CA VAL A 46 29.03 -1.59 3.33
C VAL A 46 29.54 -2.72 4.22
N SER A 47 28.70 -3.19 5.15
CA SER A 47 29.01 -4.38 5.96
C SER A 47 28.92 -5.64 5.10
N ALA A 48 29.86 -6.56 5.27
CA ALA A 48 29.90 -7.82 4.54
C ALA A 48 28.65 -8.70 4.82
N PRO A 49 28.14 -9.44 3.82
CA PRO A 49 26.98 -10.32 4.00
C PRO A 49 27.33 -11.44 4.99
N ARG A 50 26.51 -11.62 6.02
CA ARG A 50 26.61 -12.76 6.92
C ARG A 50 26.14 -14.02 6.20
N SER A 51 26.93 -15.08 6.28
CA SER A 51 26.61 -16.39 5.73
C SER A 51 25.41 -16.99 6.49
N MET A 52 24.25 -17.09 5.83
CA MET A 52 23.10 -17.80 6.37
C MET A 52 23.32 -19.30 6.19
N THR A 53 23.58 -20.01 7.28
CA THR A 53 23.66 -21.47 7.29
C THR A 53 22.24 -22.04 7.27
N PRO A 54 21.89 -22.96 6.36
CA PRO A 54 20.55 -23.50 6.27
C PRO A 54 20.32 -24.45 7.45
N THR A 55 19.59 -23.98 8.46
CA THR A 55 19.09 -24.84 9.54
C THR A 55 17.63 -25.22 9.21
N ALA A 56 17.30 -26.48 9.47
CA ALA A 56 16.06 -27.16 9.11
C ALA A 56 14.78 -26.32 9.29
N ALA A 57 13.84 -26.51 8.35
CA ALA A 57 12.44 -26.08 8.33
C ALA A 57 12.05 -25.08 9.44
N ALA A 58 12.27 -23.80 9.16
CA ALA A 58 11.81 -22.70 10.01
C ALA A 58 10.28 -22.66 9.99
N THR A 59 9.66 -23.34 10.95
CA THR A 59 8.30 -23.03 11.39
C THR A 59 8.25 -21.53 11.70
N ALA A 60 7.18 -20.84 11.33
CA ALA A 60 7.01 -19.40 11.61
C ALA A 60 7.44 -19.09 13.06
N SER A 61 8.55 -18.37 13.21
CA SER A 61 9.08 -18.02 14.53
C SER A 61 8.13 -17.01 15.15
N ALA A 62 7.26 -17.49 16.04
CA ALA A 62 6.49 -16.65 16.92
C ALA A 62 7.44 -15.69 17.64
N SER A 63 7.02 -14.45 17.82
CA SER A 63 7.80 -13.46 18.55
C SER A 63 8.18 -13.97 19.94
N SER A 64 9.42 -13.69 20.38
CA SER A 64 9.83 -13.89 21.77
C SER A 64 9.27 -12.80 22.71
N ASP A 65 8.82 -11.69 22.14
CA ASP A 65 8.01 -10.69 22.84
C ASP A 65 6.53 -11.11 22.70
N PRO A 66 5.84 -11.47 23.80
CA PRO A 66 4.45 -11.92 23.76
C PRO A 66 3.48 -10.87 23.19
N SER A 67 3.90 -9.62 22.99
CA SER A 67 3.08 -8.55 22.40
C SER A 67 3.05 -8.52 20.86
N LEU A 68 4.08 -9.04 20.18
CA LEU A 68 4.14 -8.98 18.71
C LEU A 68 3.70 -10.29 18.07
N ARG A 69 2.89 -10.22 17.01
CA ARG A 69 2.43 -11.43 16.27
C ARG A 69 3.57 -12.19 15.60
N ARG A 70 4.64 -11.49 15.23
CA ARG A 70 5.91 -12.06 14.74
C ARG A 70 7.08 -11.23 15.22
N ALA A 71 8.25 -11.85 15.36
CA ALA A 71 9.46 -11.09 15.64
C ALA A 71 9.96 -10.34 14.40
N LEU A 72 10.64 -9.22 14.65
CA LEU A 72 11.26 -8.38 13.64
C LEU A 72 12.65 -7.97 14.11
N SER A 73 13.68 -8.43 13.42
CA SER A 73 15.08 -8.14 13.74
C SER A 73 15.96 -8.35 12.51
N PRO A 74 17.26 -7.97 12.54
CA PRO A 74 18.18 -8.28 11.44
C PRO A 74 18.29 -9.77 11.11
N ASP A 75 18.14 -10.65 12.11
CA ASP A 75 18.16 -12.11 11.92
C ASP A 75 16.77 -12.69 11.59
N GLN A 76 15.71 -11.89 11.75
CA GLN A 76 14.33 -12.22 11.38
C GLN A 76 13.72 -11.08 10.54
N PRO A 77 14.17 -10.92 9.28
CA PRO A 77 13.73 -9.82 8.44
C PRO A 77 12.26 -9.95 8.03
N MET A 78 11.73 -8.88 7.43
CA MET A 78 10.41 -8.85 6.81
C MET A 78 10.53 -8.51 5.33
N PHE A 79 10.17 -9.45 4.46
CA PHE A 79 10.05 -9.20 3.03
C PHE A 79 8.60 -8.88 2.71
N ILE A 80 8.31 -7.62 2.43
CA ILE A 80 6.96 -7.21 2.01
C ILE A 80 6.85 -7.44 0.50
N ILE A 81 5.95 -8.33 0.11
CA ILE A 81 5.65 -8.66 -1.28
C ILE A 81 4.30 -8.04 -1.62
N ALA A 82 4.31 -6.98 -2.43
CA ALA A 82 3.09 -6.29 -2.84
C ALA A 82 2.30 -7.14 -3.85
N ALA A 83 1.06 -7.46 -3.48
CA ALA A 83 0.06 -8.08 -4.34
C ALA A 83 -1.02 -7.05 -4.64
N ASP A 84 -0.82 -6.31 -5.72
CA ASP A 84 -1.70 -5.21 -6.13
C ASP A 84 -2.78 -5.70 -7.09
N THR A 85 -4.03 -5.56 -6.65
CA THR A 85 -5.21 -5.89 -7.44
C THR A 85 -5.31 -5.08 -8.75
N TRP A 86 -4.67 -3.92 -8.86
CA TRP A 86 -4.54 -3.16 -10.11
C TRP A 86 -3.91 -3.99 -11.24
N ASN A 87 -2.99 -4.91 -10.90
CA ASN A 87 -2.22 -5.70 -11.87
C ASN A 87 -2.87 -7.04 -12.23
N ALA A 88 -4.17 -7.21 -11.99
CA ALA A 88 -4.86 -8.50 -12.11
C ALA A 88 -4.13 -9.63 -11.36
N ALA A 89 -3.60 -9.29 -10.18
CA ALA A 89 -2.77 -10.19 -9.38
C ALA A 89 -3.54 -11.42 -8.92
N ASP A 90 -2.81 -12.54 -8.84
CA ASP A 90 -3.27 -13.81 -8.29
C ASP A 90 -2.38 -14.13 -7.08
N PRO A 91 -2.94 -14.19 -5.85
CA PRO A 91 -2.14 -14.35 -4.64
C PRO A 91 -1.41 -15.70 -4.62
N GLN A 92 -2.00 -16.77 -5.15
CA GLN A 92 -1.35 -18.09 -5.16
C GLN A 92 -0.16 -18.08 -6.11
N LYS A 93 -0.32 -17.54 -7.33
CA LYS A 93 0.79 -17.46 -8.29
C LYS A 93 1.93 -16.58 -7.78
N ILE A 94 1.64 -15.49 -7.05
CA ILE A 94 2.68 -14.68 -6.41
C ILE A 94 3.42 -15.50 -5.35
N ILE A 95 2.70 -16.22 -4.49
CA ILE A 95 3.30 -17.02 -3.42
C ILE A 95 4.13 -18.20 -3.98
N ASP A 96 3.72 -18.79 -5.10
CA ASP A 96 4.46 -19.87 -5.76
C ASP A 96 5.84 -19.43 -6.25
N LEU A 97 6.06 -18.13 -6.46
CA LEU A 97 7.37 -17.55 -6.80
C LEU A 97 8.28 -17.37 -5.57
N ILE A 98 7.72 -17.41 -4.36
CA ILE A 98 8.48 -17.25 -3.12
C ILE A 98 9.13 -18.60 -2.75
N PRO A 99 10.48 -18.67 -2.65
CA PRO A 99 11.17 -19.85 -2.15
C PRO A 99 10.61 -20.31 -0.80
N ALA A 100 10.41 -21.62 -0.63
CA ALA A 100 9.70 -22.16 0.53
C ALA A 100 10.35 -21.78 1.87
N ASP A 101 11.67 -21.66 1.90
CA ASP A 101 12.46 -21.25 3.06
C ASP A 101 12.31 -19.76 3.42
N LEU A 102 11.89 -18.92 2.47
CA LEU A 102 11.65 -17.48 2.69
C LEU A 102 10.21 -17.14 3.08
N ARG A 103 9.26 -18.06 2.88
CA ARG A 103 7.83 -17.85 3.20
C ARG A 103 7.58 -17.41 4.66
N PRO A 104 8.24 -17.97 5.69
CA PRO A 104 8.07 -17.53 7.08
C PRO A 104 8.47 -16.06 7.35
N TYR A 105 9.32 -15.49 6.49
CA TYR A 105 9.78 -14.09 6.57
C TYR A 105 9.04 -13.16 5.60
N SER A 106 8.19 -13.74 4.76
CA SER A 106 7.45 -13.03 3.72
C SER A 106 6.09 -12.57 4.24
N VAL A 107 5.71 -11.37 3.84
CA VAL A 107 4.41 -10.77 4.12
C VAL A 107 3.78 -10.43 2.77
N LEU A 108 2.66 -11.06 2.47
CA LEU A 108 1.83 -10.66 1.34
C LEU A 108 1.11 -9.37 1.72
N LEU A 109 1.50 -8.26 1.10
CA LEU A 109 0.79 -6.99 1.22
C LEU A 109 -0.33 -6.97 0.19
N ILE A 110 -1.56 -7.16 0.67
CA ILE A 110 -2.77 -7.16 -0.15
C ILE A 110 -3.13 -5.71 -0.45
N SER A 111 -2.72 -5.20 -1.62
CA SER A 111 -2.97 -3.82 -2.03
C SER A 111 -4.27 -3.74 -2.82
N LEU A 112 -5.26 -3.11 -2.20
CA LEU A 112 -6.57 -2.88 -2.80
C LEU A 112 -6.50 -1.60 -3.64
N SER A 113 -6.70 -1.77 -4.95
CA SER A 113 -6.62 -0.71 -5.93
C SER A 113 -7.65 0.37 -5.65
N ILE A 114 -7.29 1.64 -5.80
CA ILE A 114 -8.23 2.76 -5.67
C ILE A 114 -8.91 3.14 -6.99
N ASN A 115 -8.88 2.26 -8.00
CA ASN A 115 -9.51 2.54 -9.29
C ASN A 115 -11.02 2.67 -9.13
N HIS A 116 -11.57 3.85 -9.40
CA HIS A 116 -13.00 4.13 -9.21
C HIS A 116 -13.57 5.05 -10.30
N LYS A 117 -14.89 5.00 -10.47
CA LYS A 117 -15.65 5.88 -11.39
C LYS A 117 -16.46 6.94 -10.67
N GLY A 118 -15.94 7.47 -9.56
CA GLY A 118 -16.58 8.47 -8.73
C GLY A 118 -17.30 7.84 -7.53
N ALA A 119 -18.31 8.54 -7.01
CA ALA A 119 -18.98 8.14 -5.78
C ALA A 119 -20.52 8.18 -5.90
N THR A 120 -21.20 7.44 -5.05
CA THR A 120 -22.66 7.51 -4.86
C THR A 120 -22.96 7.43 -3.37
N GLY A 121 -23.66 8.43 -2.82
CA GLY A 121 -23.96 8.48 -1.38
C GLY A 121 -22.71 8.50 -0.49
N ASN A 122 -21.66 9.20 -0.93
CA ASN A 122 -20.33 9.25 -0.33
C ASN A 122 -19.56 7.91 -0.27
N GLN A 123 -19.95 6.92 -1.06
CA GLN A 123 -19.24 5.66 -1.21
C GLN A 123 -18.58 5.60 -2.58
N CYS A 124 -17.34 5.13 -2.66
CA CYS A 124 -16.64 5.01 -3.94
C CYS A 124 -17.29 3.90 -4.79
N ASN A 125 -17.44 4.18 -6.08
CA ASN A 125 -17.85 3.20 -7.08
C ASN A 125 -16.59 2.55 -7.67
N TRP A 126 -16.11 1.48 -7.03
CA TRP A 126 -14.89 0.81 -7.43
C TRP A 126 -15.00 0.14 -8.80
N LEU A 127 -13.91 0.20 -9.57
CA LEU A 127 -13.70 -0.53 -10.82
C LEU A 127 -12.78 -1.72 -10.61
N GLN A 128 -11.85 -1.61 -9.66
CA GLN A 128 -10.93 -2.67 -9.29
C GLN A 128 -10.59 -2.46 -7.81
N VAL A 129 -10.80 -3.42 -6.92
CA VAL A 129 -11.70 -4.59 -7.02
C VAL A 129 -13.13 -4.18 -6.66
N GLU A 130 -14.13 -4.97 -7.04
CA GLU A 130 -15.53 -4.65 -6.69
C GLU A 130 -15.78 -4.65 -5.18
N ASP A 131 -15.27 -5.67 -4.49
CA ASP A 131 -15.34 -5.80 -3.03
C ASP A 131 -13.95 -6.01 -2.43
N GLY A 132 -13.38 -4.92 -1.90
CA GLY A 132 -12.06 -4.93 -1.29
C GLY A 132 -11.99 -5.76 -0.01
N ILE A 133 -13.05 -5.75 0.80
CA ILE A 133 -13.07 -6.48 2.07
C ILE A 133 -13.10 -7.98 1.80
N GLU A 134 -14.00 -8.45 0.92
CA GLU A 134 -14.05 -9.88 0.57
C GLU A 134 -12.80 -10.35 -0.16
N THR A 135 -12.21 -9.50 -1.01
CA THR A 135 -10.92 -9.79 -1.64
C THR A 135 -9.84 -9.99 -0.58
N ALA A 136 -9.74 -9.08 0.40
CA ALA A 136 -8.79 -9.22 1.50
C ALA A 136 -9.05 -10.48 2.34
N ARG A 137 -10.31 -10.76 2.70
CA ARG A 137 -10.73 -11.99 3.43
C ARG A 137 -10.34 -13.27 2.70
N SER A 138 -10.37 -13.27 1.36
CA SER A 138 -9.99 -14.41 0.53
C SER A 138 -8.47 -14.57 0.45
N TRP A 139 -7.76 -13.48 0.14
CA TRP A 139 -6.32 -13.53 -0.13
C TRP A 139 -5.51 -13.81 1.14
N ILE A 140 -5.97 -13.34 2.30
CA ILE A 140 -5.32 -13.64 3.57
C ILE A 140 -5.36 -15.14 3.91
N LYS A 141 -6.44 -15.85 3.55
CA LYS A 141 -6.55 -17.32 3.71
C LYS A 141 -5.58 -18.05 2.79
N THR A 142 -5.39 -17.52 1.57
CA THR A 142 -4.39 -18.04 0.62
C THR A 142 -2.98 -17.88 1.19
N ALA A 143 -2.64 -16.71 1.75
CA ALA A 143 -1.37 -16.50 2.44
C ALA A 143 -1.18 -17.48 3.63
N ALA A 144 -2.21 -17.63 4.46
CA ALA A 144 -2.19 -18.53 5.61
C ALA A 144 -1.93 -19.98 5.21
N ALA A 145 -2.61 -20.47 4.18
CA ALA A 145 -2.46 -21.83 3.67
C ALA A 145 -1.04 -22.14 3.15
N ASN A 146 -0.26 -21.11 2.85
CA ASN A 146 1.11 -21.24 2.33
C ASN A 146 2.20 -20.86 3.34
N GLY A 147 1.84 -20.60 4.61
CA GLY A 147 2.81 -20.20 5.64
C GLY A 147 3.38 -18.79 5.42
N VAL A 148 2.59 -17.91 4.81
CA VAL A 148 2.96 -16.51 4.52
C VAL A 148 2.11 -15.59 5.41
N TRP A 149 2.76 -14.58 6.00
CA TRP A 149 2.08 -13.53 6.75
C TRP A 149 1.32 -12.59 5.81
N ALA A 150 0.38 -11.81 6.33
CA ALA A 150 -0.38 -10.87 5.51
C ALA A 150 -0.52 -9.51 6.18
N MET A 151 -0.50 -8.48 5.35
CA MET A 151 -0.98 -7.13 5.67
C MET A 151 -1.98 -6.71 4.62
N ILE A 152 -2.87 -5.78 4.97
CA ILE A 152 -3.84 -5.23 4.04
C ILE A 152 -3.50 -3.76 3.83
N GLN A 153 -3.39 -3.33 2.58
CA GLN A 153 -3.41 -1.93 2.21
C GLN A 153 -4.81 -1.59 1.69
N PRO A 154 -5.69 -1.06 2.56
CA PRO A 154 -7.03 -0.72 2.14
C PRO A 154 -7.08 0.64 1.42
N SER A 155 -6.02 1.44 1.53
CA SER A 155 -6.01 2.84 1.12
C SER A 155 -4.76 3.22 0.34
N SER A 156 -4.97 4.05 -0.69
CA SER A 156 -3.98 4.91 -1.32
C SER A 156 -4.57 6.32 -1.41
N GLY A 157 -3.85 7.32 -0.92
CA GLY A 157 -4.42 8.67 -0.74
C GLY A 157 -5.59 8.67 0.25
N GLY A 158 -6.53 9.59 0.05
CA GLY A 158 -7.75 9.66 0.85
C GLY A 158 -8.75 8.54 0.56
N PHE A 159 -8.61 7.80 -0.53
CA PHE A 159 -9.54 6.73 -0.90
C PHE A 159 -9.23 5.44 -0.12
N SER A 160 -10.27 4.75 0.34
CA SER A 160 -10.11 3.52 1.11
C SER A 160 -11.26 2.55 0.85
N HIS A 161 -10.92 1.30 0.57
CA HIS A 161 -11.88 0.19 0.49
C HIS A 161 -12.53 -0.12 1.84
N PHE A 162 -11.81 0.17 2.93
CA PHE A 162 -12.29 -0.04 4.29
C PHE A 162 -12.81 1.28 4.85
N PRO A 163 -13.90 1.27 5.61
CA PRO A 163 -14.48 2.50 6.17
C PRO A 163 -13.53 3.15 7.18
N ASP A 164 -13.32 4.46 7.08
CA ASP A 164 -12.76 5.24 8.18
C ASP A 164 -13.85 5.46 9.24
N TYR A 165 -13.57 5.11 10.50
CA TYR A 165 -14.54 5.20 11.57
C TYR A 165 -14.35 6.47 12.42
N PRO A 166 -15.43 7.03 13.00
CA PRO A 166 -15.33 8.08 14.01
C PRO A 166 -14.49 7.68 15.23
N ALA A 167 -13.95 8.69 15.92
CA ALA A 167 -13.01 8.54 17.03
C ALA A 167 -13.46 7.63 18.18
N ASP A 168 -14.77 7.61 18.46
CA ASP A 168 -15.42 6.89 19.55
C ASP A 168 -15.85 5.46 19.15
N THR A 169 -15.63 5.07 17.90
CA THR A 169 -15.98 3.72 17.44
C THR A 169 -15.05 2.68 18.05
N ASP A 170 -15.62 1.64 18.63
CA ASP A 170 -14.86 0.45 19.03
C ASP A 170 -14.46 -0.36 17.78
N LEU A 171 -13.22 -0.15 17.33
CA LEU A 171 -12.68 -0.81 16.14
C LEU A 171 -12.62 -2.34 16.27
N GLU A 172 -12.63 -2.92 17.49
CA GLU A 172 -12.66 -4.38 17.68
C GLU A 172 -13.96 -5.01 17.17
N SER A 173 -15.06 -4.25 17.25
CA SER A 173 -16.38 -4.67 16.78
C SER A 173 -16.56 -4.52 15.26
N THR A 174 -15.55 -3.98 14.57
CA THR A 174 -15.59 -3.68 13.13
C THR A 174 -14.80 -4.69 12.31
N VAL A 175 -14.79 -4.50 10.98
CA VAL A 175 -13.92 -5.25 10.06
C VAL A 175 -12.44 -5.20 10.46
N TYR A 176 -11.96 -4.11 11.08
CA TYR A 176 -10.56 -4.04 11.51
C TYR A 176 -10.27 -5.04 12.64
N GLY A 177 -11.15 -5.12 13.63
CA GLY A 177 -11.06 -6.12 14.70
C GLY A 177 -11.25 -7.54 14.21
N GLU A 178 -12.14 -7.77 13.24
CA GLU A 178 -12.31 -9.05 12.58
C GLU A 178 -10.99 -9.58 12.01
N PHE A 179 -10.23 -8.77 11.27
CA PHE A 179 -8.96 -9.23 10.70
C PHE A 179 -7.95 -9.65 11.76
N PHE A 180 -7.85 -8.91 12.86
CA PHE A 180 -6.98 -9.30 13.97
C PHE A 180 -7.45 -10.56 14.70
N ARG A 181 -8.76 -10.71 14.91
CA ARG A 181 -9.35 -11.82 15.68
C ARG A 181 -9.35 -13.13 14.89
N ASP A 182 -9.76 -13.08 13.63
CA ASP A 182 -10.13 -14.27 12.87
C ASP A 182 -8.98 -14.78 11.98
N TYR A 183 -7.91 -14.00 11.80
CA TYR A 183 -6.76 -14.33 10.95
C TYR A 183 -5.43 -14.25 11.70
N PRO A 184 -4.92 -15.36 12.25
CA PRO A 184 -3.67 -15.37 13.02
C PRO A 184 -2.43 -14.93 12.23
N ASN A 185 -2.42 -15.12 10.91
CA ASN A 185 -1.33 -14.68 10.03
C ASN A 185 -1.43 -13.19 9.64
N PHE A 186 -2.43 -12.46 10.13
CA PHE A 186 -2.57 -11.03 9.89
C PHE A 186 -1.66 -10.21 10.82
N LEU A 187 -0.91 -9.27 10.24
CA LEU A 187 -0.01 -8.39 10.98
C LEU A 187 -0.54 -6.96 11.17
N GLY A 188 -1.40 -6.48 10.28
CA GLY A 188 -1.93 -5.12 10.37
C GLY A 188 -2.21 -4.47 9.02
N PHE A 189 -2.49 -3.17 9.09
CA PHE A 189 -2.92 -2.35 7.96
C PHE A 189 -1.80 -1.42 7.50
N ASN A 190 -1.65 -1.27 6.19
CA ASN A 190 -0.70 -0.38 5.54
C ASN A 190 -1.45 0.71 4.76
N TYR A 191 -1.39 1.96 5.21
CA TYR A 191 -2.01 3.08 4.48
C TYR A 191 -0.96 3.73 3.58
N ALA A 192 -1.14 3.66 2.26
CA ALA A 192 -0.16 4.17 1.31
C ALA A 192 -0.50 5.58 0.83
N GLU A 193 0.51 6.34 0.42
CA GLU A 193 0.34 7.60 -0.32
C GLU A 193 -0.59 8.62 0.35
N GLN A 194 -0.55 8.74 1.68
CA GLN A 194 -1.46 9.56 2.49
C GLN A 194 -1.19 11.09 2.39
N PHE A 195 -0.85 11.59 1.20
CA PHE A 195 -0.55 12.99 0.90
C PHE A 195 -1.49 13.61 -0.15
N TRP A 196 -2.47 12.86 -0.66
CA TRP A 196 -3.39 13.31 -1.73
C TRP A 196 -4.78 12.68 -1.60
N GLY A 197 -5.77 13.21 -2.34
CA GLY A 197 -7.09 12.58 -2.52
C GLY A 197 -8.04 12.66 -1.32
N PHE A 198 -7.80 13.56 -0.36
CA PHE A 198 -8.70 13.84 0.76
C PHE A 198 -9.78 14.87 0.39
N ASP A 199 -10.86 14.92 1.17
CA ASP A 199 -11.98 15.86 1.01
C ASP A 199 -12.70 15.74 -0.35
N GLU A 200 -12.65 14.55 -0.96
CA GLU A 200 -13.37 14.18 -2.19
C GLU A 200 -14.67 13.43 -1.85
N PRO A 201 -15.63 13.29 -2.79
CA PRO A 201 -16.93 12.70 -2.51
C PRO A 201 -16.93 11.32 -1.83
N CYS A 202 -15.88 10.51 -1.94
CA CYS A 202 -15.77 9.23 -1.21
C CYS A 202 -14.47 9.09 -0.42
N SER A 203 -13.86 10.20 -0.01
CA SER A 203 -12.76 10.22 0.93
C SER A 203 -13.07 11.10 2.13
N VAL A 204 -12.42 10.78 3.25
CA VAL A 204 -12.49 11.60 4.46
C VAL A 204 -11.55 12.80 4.35
N SER A 205 -11.65 13.72 5.31
CA SER A 205 -10.60 14.73 5.51
C SER A 205 -9.31 14.07 6.04
N ALA A 206 -8.17 14.70 5.78
CA ALA A 206 -6.89 14.22 6.31
C ALA A 206 -6.90 14.14 7.85
N ALA A 207 -7.54 15.09 8.54
CA ALA A 207 -7.64 15.10 10.00
C ALA A 207 -8.40 13.86 10.54
N GLN A 208 -9.53 13.51 9.91
CA GLN A 208 -10.28 12.30 10.25
C GLN A 208 -9.45 11.03 10.00
N ARG A 209 -8.70 10.99 8.90
CA ARG A 209 -7.80 9.87 8.60
C ARG A 209 -6.72 9.69 9.67
N TRP A 210 -6.12 10.79 10.15
CA TRP A 210 -5.11 10.74 11.20
C TRP A 210 -5.67 10.26 12.54
N GLU A 211 -6.89 10.68 12.88
CA GLU A 211 -7.58 10.21 14.08
C GLU A 211 -7.89 8.72 14.00
N HIS A 212 -8.44 8.25 12.87
CA HIS A 212 -8.68 6.83 12.61
C HIS A 212 -7.39 6.01 12.69
N TRP A 213 -6.29 6.48 12.09
CA TRP A 213 -5.01 5.80 12.14
C TRP A 213 -4.47 5.68 13.58
N SER A 214 -4.64 6.72 14.41
CA SER A 214 -4.25 6.67 15.81
C SER A 214 -5.00 5.58 16.59
N ASN A 215 -6.27 5.34 16.27
CA ASN A 215 -7.07 4.28 16.87
C ASN A 215 -6.71 2.90 16.32
N LEU A 216 -6.35 2.79 15.04
CA LEU A 216 -5.83 1.55 14.47
C LEU A 216 -4.49 1.13 15.09
N LEU A 217 -3.61 2.09 15.40
CA LEU A 217 -2.36 1.81 16.11
C LEU A 217 -2.63 1.23 17.51
N LYS A 218 -3.63 1.77 18.24
CA LYS A 218 -4.06 1.22 19.53
C LYS A 218 -4.59 -0.20 19.37
N LEU A 219 -5.42 -0.47 18.37
CA LEU A 219 -5.94 -1.81 18.09
C LEU A 219 -4.81 -2.80 17.74
N THR A 220 -3.82 -2.37 16.96
CA THR A 220 -2.68 -3.22 16.56
C THR A 220 -1.79 -3.62 17.76
N ASN A 221 -1.78 -2.81 18.82
CA ASN A 221 -0.96 -3.01 20.02
C ASN A 221 -1.72 -3.68 21.18
N LYS A 222 -2.95 -4.17 20.96
CA LYS A 222 -3.72 -4.93 21.95
C LYS A 222 -3.37 -6.42 21.89
#